data_AF-A0A0T0MD37-F1
#
_entry.id   AF-A0A0T0MD37-F1
#
_cell.length_a   1.000
_cell.length_b   1.000
_cell.length_c   1.000
_cell.angle_alpha   90.00
_cell.angle_beta   90.00
_cell.angle_gamma   90.00
#
_symmetry.space_group_name_H-M   'P 1'
#
loop_
_entity.id
_entity.type
_entity.pdbx_description
1 polymer ?
#
loop_
_entity_poly.entity_id
_entity_poly.type
_entity_poly.pdbx_seq_one_letter_code
_entity_poly.pdbx_strand_id
1 'polypeptide(L)'
;MKTKFLPSFLLVFINIGFLLSLYWFPVTRDEFYYLDRSQLPHFLSEYWTSYNYVNPRSGQFFLNIVARSKFLKLVLGFLVFNGFLWALFANIFRRFPKITQKEDVWKLLILAAAFIFLINYFGELFYYSPFATNYTFTHVLYLLYLYVMTEYFIFKKNVLARSPLKIILLCVGAFIMGMGNEHVPPVLLLFSGICGLRYLIKNKKLPDFNIIAVNLSVAAGYLALFFAPANAVKYKTVGKTQYGFNFGDYIGTFTKILKFYYYYNLELILFLIVAGLACFYLLKTKKINRKEVTLLGCYLLMGILAVCIISYSPLTGTRLMFFSTLTVFIFSLFVARKIYIPFQYKTEIFKIISSLWLVVFFVFSTVICQKSDLIFKHLCAEIQEKKKISKDVILDERLDYSKDNYPGFSRRILFEYGTEYIDRNPDENLSEEKNLIKFFKLKTISHH
;
A
#
# COMPACT_ATOMS: atom_id res chain seq x y z
N MET A 1 -13.93 1.82 33.20
CA MET A 1 -14.62 2.40 32.01
C MET A 1 -15.87 1.60 31.70
N LYS A 2 -17.04 2.23 31.48
CA LYS A 2 -18.23 1.53 30.96
C LYS A 2 -17.83 0.84 29.65
N THR A 3 -18.05 -0.47 29.53
CA THR A 3 -17.70 -1.33 28.36
C THR A 3 -18.31 -0.84 27.03
N LYS A 4 -19.21 0.15 27.08
CA LYS A 4 -19.78 0.84 25.91
C LYS A 4 -18.74 1.62 25.10
N PHE A 5 -17.73 2.24 25.74
CA PHE A 5 -16.76 3.11 25.06
C PHE A 5 -15.45 2.43 24.66
N LEU A 6 -15.25 1.17 25.08
CA LEU A 6 -14.03 0.42 24.82
C LEU A 6 -13.60 0.40 23.33
N PRO A 7 -14.45 0.07 22.35
CA PRO A 7 -14.00 0.03 20.95
C PRO A 7 -13.63 1.41 20.40
N SER A 8 -14.32 2.47 20.81
CA SER A 8 -13.96 3.84 20.42
C SER A 8 -12.62 4.26 21.02
N PHE A 9 -12.37 3.92 22.30
CA PHE A 9 -11.08 4.13 22.93
C PHE A 9 -9.96 3.37 22.20
N LEU A 10 -10.19 2.10 21.87
CA LEU A 10 -9.22 1.29 21.11
C LEU A 10 -8.97 1.87 19.72
N LEU A 11 -10.01 2.36 19.02
CA LEU A 11 -9.85 3.01 17.72
C LEU A 11 -8.96 4.26 17.81
N VAL A 12 -9.14 5.07 18.87
CA VAL A 12 -8.27 6.22 19.13
C VAL A 12 -6.85 5.77 19.47
N PHE A 13 -6.72 4.76 20.33
CA PHE A 13 -5.43 4.19 20.73
C PHE A 13 -4.60 3.73 19.51
N ILE A 14 -5.19 2.93 18.61
CA ILE A 14 -4.46 2.45 17.43
C ILE A 14 -4.05 3.58 16.50
N ASN A 15 -4.85 4.65 16.41
CA ASN A 15 -4.52 5.81 15.60
C ASN A 15 -3.37 6.63 16.20
N ILE A 16 -3.36 6.79 17.52
CA ILE A 16 -2.23 7.42 18.23
C ILE A 16 -0.97 6.58 18.06
N GLY A 17 -1.05 5.26 18.30
CA GLY A 17 0.07 4.34 18.12
C GLY A 17 0.61 4.37 16.68
N PHE A 18 -0.28 4.36 15.69
CA PHE A 18 0.09 4.52 14.28
C PHE A 18 0.85 5.83 14.02
N LEU A 19 0.34 6.96 14.52
CA LEU A 19 0.97 8.27 14.32
C LEU A 19 2.31 8.38 15.03
N LEU A 20 2.45 7.83 16.24
CA LEU A 20 3.71 7.78 16.97
C LEU A 20 4.75 6.93 16.24
N SER A 21 4.36 5.74 15.78
CA SER A 21 5.22 4.88 14.95
C SER A 21 5.66 5.60 13.67
N LEU A 22 4.75 6.29 12.99
CA LEU A 22 5.04 7.05 11.78
C LEU A 22 5.95 8.27 12.04
N TYR A 23 5.78 8.95 13.18
CA TYR A 23 6.59 10.12 13.56
C TYR A 23 8.06 9.76 13.81
N TRP A 24 8.26 8.59 14.42
CA TRP A 24 9.55 8.00 14.74
C TRP A 24 10.02 7.00 13.69
N PHE A 25 9.36 6.85 12.55
CA PHE A 25 9.87 5.95 11.52
C PHE A 25 11.23 6.47 11.02
N PRO A 26 12.30 5.65 11.05
CA PRO A 26 13.63 6.08 10.67
C PRO A 26 13.71 6.37 9.17
N VAL A 27 14.76 7.09 8.74
CA VAL A 27 15.01 7.33 7.32
C VAL A 27 15.53 6.04 6.68
N THR A 28 14.89 5.60 5.59
CA THR A 28 15.24 4.37 4.88
C THR A 28 15.26 4.58 3.38
N ARG A 29 16.16 3.90 2.63
CA ARG A 29 16.17 3.83 1.15
C ARG A 29 16.01 5.20 0.46
N ASP A 30 14.96 5.36 -0.35
CA ASP A 30 14.70 6.57 -1.13
C ASP A 30 14.43 7.80 -0.23
N GLU A 31 14.14 7.62 1.07
CA GLU A 31 13.95 8.76 1.99
C GLU A 31 15.26 9.55 2.25
N PHE A 32 16.44 8.95 1.99
CA PHE A 32 17.72 9.67 2.06
C PHE A 32 17.80 10.83 1.07
N TYR A 33 17.09 10.75 -0.07
CA TYR A 33 17.01 11.85 -1.04
C TYR A 33 16.33 13.10 -0.47
N TYR A 34 15.44 12.94 0.53
CA TYR A 34 14.64 14.02 1.11
C TYR A 34 15.18 14.51 2.47
N LEU A 35 16.46 14.24 2.76
CA LEU A 35 17.11 14.74 3.99
C LEU A 35 17.15 16.27 4.04
N ASP A 36 17.29 16.94 2.90
CA ASP A 36 17.16 18.39 2.83
C ASP A 36 15.70 18.83 2.95
N ARG A 37 15.31 19.18 4.18
CA ARG A 37 13.97 19.66 4.52
C ARG A 37 13.78 21.16 4.29
N SER A 38 14.85 21.89 3.96
CA SER A 38 14.85 23.35 3.88
C SER A 38 14.37 23.90 2.53
N GLN A 39 14.38 23.07 1.48
CA GLN A 39 13.95 23.47 0.14
C GLN A 39 12.52 22.99 -0.16
N LEU A 40 11.53 23.82 0.17
CA LEU A 40 10.14 23.64 -0.26
C LEU A 40 9.73 24.26 -1.62
N PRO A 41 10.54 24.89 -2.50
CA PRO A 41 9.94 25.74 -3.54
C PRO A 41 9.60 25.10 -4.90
N HIS A 42 9.94 23.84 -5.21
CA HIS A 42 9.81 23.34 -6.61
C HIS A 42 9.13 21.98 -6.79
N PHE A 43 8.21 21.57 -5.92
CA PHE A 43 7.54 20.26 -6.01
C PHE A 43 6.90 19.97 -7.39
N LEU A 44 6.37 21.00 -8.08
CA LEU A 44 5.85 20.86 -9.45
C LEU A 44 6.96 20.61 -10.47
N SER A 45 8.05 21.37 -10.42
CA SER A 45 9.18 21.19 -11.33
C SER A 45 9.89 19.86 -11.06
N GLU A 46 10.03 19.46 -9.80
CA GLU A 46 10.57 18.14 -9.44
C GLU A 46 9.66 17.00 -9.90
N TYR A 47 8.34 17.15 -9.79
CA TYR A 47 7.42 16.17 -10.34
C TYR A 47 7.49 16.13 -11.86
N TRP A 48 7.61 17.29 -12.52
CA TRP A 48 7.81 17.34 -13.97
C TRP A 48 9.10 16.63 -14.41
N THR A 49 10.21 16.86 -13.71
CA THR A 49 11.46 16.12 -13.93
C THR A 49 11.26 14.64 -13.65
N SER A 50 10.54 14.28 -12.59
CA SER A 50 10.26 12.89 -12.26
C SER A 50 9.43 12.21 -13.34
N TYR A 51 8.43 12.90 -13.89
CA TYR A 51 7.58 12.40 -14.97
C TYR A 51 8.34 12.13 -16.25
N ASN A 52 9.35 12.95 -16.54
CA ASN A 52 10.16 12.80 -17.74
C ASN A 52 11.34 11.81 -17.57
N TYR A 53 11.89 11.66 -16.36
CA TYR A 53 13.16 10.94 -16.18
C TYR A 53 13.20 9.89 -15.06
N VAL A 54 12.35 9.94 -14.04
CA VAL A 54 12.53 9.14 -12.80
C VAL A 54 11.32 8.27 -12.47
N ASN A 55 10.19 8.87 -12.09
CA ASN A 55 8.99 8.16 -11.66
C ASN A 55 7.73 8.98 -12.03
N PRO A 56 6.97 8.56 -13.05
CA PRO A 56 5.84 9.33 -13.55
C PRO A 56 4.54 9.17 -12.76
N ARG A 57 4.53 8.29 -11.75
CA ARG A 57 3.34 8.01 -10.95
C ARG A 57 2.86 9.23 -10.19
N SER A 58 1.53 9.39 -10.10
CA SER A 58 0.92 10.51 -9.36
C SER A 58 1.31 10.54 -7.88
N GLY A 59 1.61 9.39 -7.28
CA GLY A 59 2.12 9.32 -5.91
C GLY A 59 3.48 9.99 -5.68
N GLN A 60 4.31 10.13 -6.73
CA GLN A 60 5.59 10.82 -6.64
C GLN A 60 5.40 12.31 -6.34
N PHE A 61 4.35 12.93 -6.88
CA PHE A 61 3.99 14.31 -6.58
C PHE A 61 3.75 14.48 -5.07
N PHE A 62 2.96 13.59 -4.47
CA PHE A 62 2.69 13.62 -3.03
C PHE A 62 3.95 13.30 -2.22
N LEU A 63 4.80 12.39 -2.69
CA LEU A 63 6.07 12.06 -2.03
C LEU A 63 6.96 13.30 -1.87
N ASN A 64 7.15 14.06 -2.96
CA ASN A 64 7.97 15.27 -2.97
C ASN A 64 7.50 16.32 -1.94
N ILE A 65 6.20 16.33 -1.65
CA ILE A 65 5.59 17.23 -0.65
C ILE A 65 5.76 16.68 0.77
N VAL A 66 5.39 15.41 1.00
CA VAL A 66 5.28 14.88 2.37
C VAL A 66 6.60 14.44 2.98
N ALA A 67 7.56 13.95 2.18
CA ALA A 67 8.83 13.43 2.72
C ALA A 67 9.68 14.51 3.41
N ARG A 68 9.48 15.79 3.06
CA ARG A 68 10.22 16.94 3.61
C ARG A 68 9.63 17.50 4.90
N SER A 69 8.38 17.16 5.23
CA SER A 69 7.68 17.67 6.41
C SER A 69 7.11 16.54 7.25
N LYS A 70 7.63 16.38 8.48
CA LYS A 70 7.09 15.40 9.43
C LYS A 70 5.60 15.59 9.67
N PHE A 71 5.13 16.83 9.76
CA PHE A 71 3.71 17.13 9.95
C PHE A 71 2.87 16.64 8.76
N LEU A 72 3.27 16.94 7.52
CA LEU A 72 2.54 16.50 6.33
C LEU A 72 2.60 14.97 6.17
N LYS A 73 3.73 14.33 6.50
CA LYS A 73 3.84 12.86 6.58
C LYS A 73 2.80 12.29 7.54
N LEU A 74 2.64 12.85 8.73
CA LEU A 74 1.63 12.41 9.70
C LEU A 74 0.19 12.61 9.19
N VAL A 75 -0.12 13.78 8.62
CA VAL A 75 -1.45 14.08 8.08
C VAL A 75 -1.81 13.11 6.96
N LEU A 76 -0.92 12.93 5.97
CA LEU A 76 -1.18 12.02 4.86
C LEU A 76 -1.25 10.58 5.36
N GLY A 77 -0.33 10.14 6.20
CA GLY A 77 -0.34 8.78 6.75
C GLY A 77 -1.63 8.47 7.52
N PHE A 78 -2.12 9.40 8.33
CA PHE A 78 -3.40 9.27 9.05
C PHE A 78 -4.58 9.10 8.09
N LEU A 79 -4.64 9.94 7.04
CA LEU A 79 -5.69 9.89 6.02
C LEU A 79 -5.63 8.60 5.21
N VAL A 80 -4.43 8.16 4.81
CA VAL A 80 -4.21 6.93 4.04
C VAL A 80 -4.58 5.71 4.88
N PHE A 81 -4.12 5.62 6.14
CA PHE A 81 -4.42 4.49 7.02
C PHE A 81 -5.92 4.33 7.27
N ASN A 82 -6.60 5.40 7.67
CA ASN A 82 -8.04 5.35 7.93
C ASN A 82 -8.84 5.19 6.63
N GLY A 83 -8.48 5.92 5.58
CA GLY A 83 -9.10 5.81 4.26
C GLY A 83 -9.01 4.41 3.69
N PHE A 84 -7.86 3.76 3.85
CA PHE A 84 -7.63 2.38 3.47
C PHE A 84 -8.55 1.42 4.23
N LEU A 85 -8.58 1.50 5.57
CA LEU A 85 -9.45 0.64 6.39
C LEU A 85 -10.94 0.86 6.06
N TRP A 86 -11.35 2.10 5.79
CA TRP A 86 -12.72 2.43 5.40
C TRP A 86 -13.08 1.89 4.02
N ALA A 87 -12.19 2.03 3.04
CA ALA A 87 -12.40 1.50 1.70
C ALA A 87 -12.44 -0.04 1.72
N LEU A 88 -11.57 -0.66 2.51
CA LEU A 88 -11.56 -2.12 2.72
C LEU A 88 -12.86 -2.59 3.40
N PHE A 89 -13.32 -1.88 4.42
CA PHE A 89 -14.61 -2.12 5.06
C PHE A 89 -15.76 -2.00 4.04
N ALA A 90 -15.73 -0.99 3.17
CA ALA A 90 -16.74 -0.80 2.13
C ALA A 90 -16.80 -1.97 1.15
N ASN A 91 -15.66 -2.54 0.75
CA ASN A 91 -15.62 -3.69 -0.15
C ASN A 91 -16.09 -5.00 0.51
N ILE A 92 -15.81 -5.19 1.80
CA ILE A 92 -16.19 -6.41 2.54
C ILE A 92 -17.64 -6.34 3.02
N PHE A 93 -18.08 -5.22 3.59
CA PHE A 93 -19.41 -5.05 4.19
C PHE A 93 -20.42 -4.37 3.26
N ARG A 94 -19.97 -3.92 2.08
CA ARG A 94 -20.79 -3.28 1.03
C ARG A 94 -21.42 -1.95 1.45
N ARG A 95 -20.81 -1.28 2.43
CA ARG A 95 -21.20 0.04 2.94
C ARG A 95 -20.05 0.63 3.74
N PHE A 96 -20.03 1.95 3.91
CA PHE A 96 -19.09 2.59 4.82
C PHE A 96 -19.40 2.29 6.31
N PRO A 97 -18.38 2.30 7.18
CA PRO A 97 -18.57 2.12 8.61
C PRO A 97 -19.28 3.33 9.23
N LYS A 98 -20.18 3.09 10.19
CA LYS A 98 -20.78 4.14 11.03
C LYS A 98 -20.08 4.18 12.38
N ILE A 99 -19.18 5.15 12.59
CA ILE A 99 -18.36 5.24 13.82
C ILE A 99 -19.21 5.43 15.09
N THR A 100 -20.44 5.95 14.96
CA THR A 100 -21.41 6.04 16.06
C THR A 100 -21.97 4.68 16.49
N GLN A 101 -21.83 3.63 15.68
CA GLN A 101 -22.30 2.28 15.98
C GLN A 101 -21.15 1.41 16.50
N LYS A 102 -21.29 0.94 17.75
CA LYS A 102 -20.29 0.11 18.46
C LYS A 102 -19.83 -1.11 17.62
N GLU A 103 -20.76 -1.79 16.97
CA GLU A 103 -20.47 -2.99 16.16
C GLU A 103 -19.65 -2.69 14.90
N ASP A 104 -19.78 -1.51 14.32
CA ASP A 104 -18.98 -1.12 13.16
C ASP A 104 -17.55 -0.79 13.55
N VAL A 105 -17.37 -0.15 14.72
CA VAL A 105 -16.03 0.08 15.27
C VAL A 105 -15.34 -1.25 15.57
N TRP A 106 -16.05 -2.22 16.15
CA TRP A 106 -15.50 -3.56 16.37
C TRP A 106 -15.08 -4.26 15.08
N LYS A 107 -15.91 -4.21 14.04
CA LYS A 107 -15.58 -4.75 12.72
C LYS A 107 -14.37 -4.07 12.10
N LEU A 108 -14.22 -2.75 12.28
CA LEU A 108 -13.06 -2.00 11.81
C LEU A 108 -11.78 -2.41 12.55
N LEU A 109 -11.84 -2.58 13.87
CA LEU A 109 -10.72 -3.06 14.68
C LEU A 109 -10.30 -4.49 14.28
N ILE A 110 -11.28 -5.38 14.15
CA ILE A 110 -11.06 -6.75 13.66
C ILE A 110 -10.41 -6.74 12.27
N LEU A 111 -10.89 -5.87 11.38
CA LEU A 111 -10.36 -5.73 10.03
C LEU A 111 -8.90 -5.26 10.04
N ALA A 112 -8.59 -4.26 10.87
CA ALA A 112 -7.22 -3.78 11.06
C ALA A 112 -6.32 -4.88 11.65
N ALA A 113 -6.79 -5.60 12.66
CA ALA A 113 -6.06 -6.71 13.29
C ALA A 113 -5.74 -7.81 12.27
N ALA A 114 -6.76 -8.25 11.51
CA ALA A 114 -6.59 -9.26 10.47
C ALA A 114 -5.66 -8.81 9.35
N PHE A 115 -5.75 -7.53 8.95
CA PHE A 115 -4.86 -6.98 7.93
C PHE A 115 -3.41 -6.97 8.40
N ILE A 116 -3.14 -6.44 9.60
CA ILE A 116 -1.78 -6.39 10.17
C ILE A 116 -1.22 -7.79 10.37
N PHE A 117 -2.04 -8.74 10.82
CA PHE A 117 -1.61 -10.11 11.08
C PHE A 117 -1.29 -10.88 9.78
N LEU A 118 -2.07 -10.68 8.71
CA LEU A 118 -1.92 -11.44 7.47
C LEU A 118 -0.90 -10.81 6.49
N ILE A 119 -0.39 -9.61 6.78
CA ILE A 119 0.48 -8.84 5.87
C ILE A 119 1.80 -8.50 6.57
N ASN A 120 2.85 -9.27 6.29
CA ASN A 120 4.16 -9.18 6.97
C ASN A 120 5.07 -8.03 6.53
N TYR A 121 4.53 -6.94 5.98
CA TYR A 121 5.27 -5.74 5.55
C TYR A 121 4.48 -4.46 5.81
N PHE A 122 3.69 -4.44 6.88
CA PHE A 122 2.82 -3.32 7.25
C PHE A 122 3.56 -1.97 7.36
N GLY A 123 4.75 -1.93 7.96
CA GLY A 123 5.48 -0.66 8.11
C GLY A 123 6.01 -0.13 6.77
N GLU A 124 6.39 -1.03 5.84
CA GLU A 124 6.69 -0.64 4.46
C GLU A 124 5.45 -0.03 3.79
N LEU A 125 4.26 -0.59 4.01
CA LEU A 125 3.01 -0.09 3.41
C LEU A 125 2.64 1.32 3.87
N PHE A 126 2.74 1.60 5.17
CA PHE A 126 2.16 2.81 5.75
C PHE A 126 3.15 3.80 6.35
N TYR A 127 4.33 3.36 6.77
CA TYR A 127 5.31 4.24 7.42
C TYR A 127 6.40 4.75 6.47
N TYR A 128 6.79 3.92 5.50
CA TYR A 128 7.75 4.28 4.46
C TYR A 128 7.07 5.19 3.42
N SER A 129 7.42 6.48 3.41
CA SER A 129 6.69 7.49 2.63
C SER A 129 6.62 7.18 1.13
N PRO A 130 7.72 6.75 0.46
CA PRO A 130 7.70 6.43 -0.96
C PRO A 130 6.69 5.33 -1.31
N PHE A 131 6.55 4.32 -0.45
CA PHE A 131 5.56 3.28 -0.67
C PHE A 131 4.15 3.79 -0.35
N ALA A 132 3.97 4.44 0.80
CA ALA A 132 2.68 4.95 1.23
C ALA A 132 2.04 5.90 0.20
N THR A 133 2.83 6.75 -0.46
CA THR A 133 2.33 7.70 -1.47
C THR A 133 2.16 7.08 -2.86
N ASN A 134 3.12 6.28 -3.34
CA ASN A 134 3.06 5.70 -4.69
C ASN A 134 2.10 4.52 -4.78
N TYR A 135 1.94 3.74 -3.70
CA TYR A 135 1.17 2.52 -3.71
C TYR A 135 -0.01 2.62 -2.75
N THR A 136 0.18 2.82 -1.45
CA THR A 136 -0.93 2.66 -0.50
C THR A 136 -2.04 3.68 -0.70
N PHE A 137 -1.69 4.95 -0.92
CA PHE A 137 -2.63 6.02 -1.26
C PHE A 137 -3.44 5.70 -2.52
N THR A 138 -2.78 5.28 -3.61
CA THR A 138 -3.45 4.95 -4.87
C THR A 138 -4.35 3.72 -4.73
N HIS A 139 -3.99 2.78 -3.85
CA HIS A 139 -4.84 1.62 -3.52
C HIS A 139 -6.09 1.98 -2.73
N VAL A 140 -6.09 3.05 -1.92
CA VAL A 140 -7.34 3.58 -1.35
C VAL A 140 -8.32 3.95 -2.47
N LEU A 141 -7.82 4.63 -3.51
CA LEU A 141 -8.63 5.01 -4.67
C LEU A 141 -9.09 3.77 -5.45
N TYR A 142 -8.21 2.78 -5.68
CA TYR A 142 -8.57 1.52 -6.34
C TYR A 142 -9.67 0.78 -5.57
N LEU A 143 -9.59 0.71 -4.25
CA LEU A 143 -10.62 0.07 -3.42
C LEU A 143 -11.95 0.83 -3.50
N LEU A 144 -11.94 2.16 -3.48
CA LEU A 144 -13.16 2.95 -3.66
C LEU A 144 -13.76 2.75 -5.07
N TYR A 145 -12.92 2.68 -6.09
CA TYR A 145 -13.35 2.37 -7.46
C TYR A 145 -14.00 0.98 -7.53
N LEU A 146 -13.37 -0.05 -6.95
CA LEU A 146 -13.94 -1.40 -6.89
C LEU A 146 -15.28 -1.42 -6.17
N TYR A 147 -15.41 -0.69 -5.06
CA TYR A 147 -16.67 -0.55 -4.35
C TYR A 147 -17.76 0.06 -5.25
N VAL A 148 -17.46 1.16 -5.94
CA VAL A 148 -18.41 1.82 -6.86
C VAL A 148 -18.83 0.87 -7.99
N MET A 149 -17.87 0.25 -8.67
CA MET A 149 -18.13 -0.60 -9.84
C MET A 149 -18.87 -1.88 -9.45
N THR A 150 -18.54 -2.50 -8.32
CA THR A 150 -19.24 -3.70 -7.84
C THR A 150 -20.67 -3.38 -7.40
N GLU A 151 -20.90 -2.29 -6.67
CA GLU A 151 -22.25 -1.87 -6.29
C GLU A 151 -23.10 -1.56 -7.53
N TYR A 152 -22.53 -0.89 -8.54
CA TYR A 152 -23.24 -0.55 -9.76
C TYR A 152 -23.53 -1.79 -10.63
N PHE A 153 -22.52 -2.54 -11.05
CA PHE A 153 -22.69 -3.61 -12.04
C PHE A 153 -23.23 -4.93 -11.46
N ILE A 154 -22.81 -5.31 -10.25
CA ILE A 154 -23.20 -6.60 -9.64
C ILE A 154 -24.48 -6.43 -8.84
N PHE A 155 -24.54 -5.38 -8.02
CA PHE A 155 -25.65 -5.20 -7.09
C PHE A 155 -26.76 -4.29 -7.60
N LYS A 156 -26.54 -3.58 -8.71
CA LYS A 156 -27.49 -2.65 -9.35
C LYS A 156 -27.83 -1.44 -8.49
N LYS A 157 -26.85 -0.96 -7.72
CA LYS A 157 -26.98 0.22 -6.86
C LYS A 157 -26.02 1.30 -7.35
N ASN A 158 -26.57 2.42 -7.83
CA ASN A 158 -25.75 3.58 -8.15
C ASN A 158 -25.43 4.34 -6.85
N VAL A 159 -24.15 4.33 -6.47
CA VAL A 159 -23.62 5.01 -5.27
C VAL A 159 -22.96 6.35 -5.60
N LEU A 160 -22.82 6.70 -6.88
CA LEU A 160 -22.24 7.96 -7.29
C LEU A 160 -23.23 9.11 -7.09
N ALA A 161 -22.71 10.26 -6.71
CA ALA A 161 -23.50 11.48 -6.61
C ALA A 161 -23.91 11.99 -8.01
N ARG A 162 -25.08 12.63 -8.09
CA ARG A 162 -25.59 13.23 -9.33
C ARG A 162 -25.16 14.69 -9.55
N SER A 163 -24.44 15.28 -8.59
CA SER A 163 -24.02 16.68 -8.67
C SER A 163 -22.88 16.86 -9.70
N PRO A 164 -22.99 17.82 -10.64
CA PRO A 164 -21.94 18.08 -11.64
C PRO A 164 -20.56 18.35 -11.03
N LEU A 165 -20.49 19.17 -9.98
CA LEU A 165 -19.24 19.47 -9.28
C LEU A 165 -18.61 18.20 -8.69
N LYS A 166 -19.43 17.31 -8.10
CA LYS A 166 -18.94 16.04 -7.54
C LYS A 166 -18.43 15.12 -8.64
N ILE A 167 -19.03 15.12 -9.83
CA ILE A 167 -18.56 14.33 -10.97
C ILE A 167 -17.19 14.84 -11.45
N ILE A 168 -17.00 16.16 -11.55
CA ILE A 168 -15.70 16.74 -11.91
C ILE A 168 -14.62 16.30 -10.92
N LEU A 169 -14.89 16.41 -9.61
CA LEU A 169 -13.96 15.97 -8.57
C LEU A 169 -13.67 14.45 -8.64
N LEU A 170 -14.68 13.64 -8.92
CA LEU A 170 -14.53 12.20 -9.12
C LEU A 170 -13.67 11.89 -10.35
N CYS A 171 -13.84 12.62 -11.45
CA CYS A 171 -12.98 12.48 -12.63
C CYS A 171 -11.54 12.86 -12.29
N VAL A 172 -11.29 13.98 -11.60
CA VAL A 172 -9.91 14.33 -11.17
C VAL A 172 -9.29 13.22 -10.32
N GLY A 173 -10.03 12.67 -9.35
CA GLY A 173 -9.57 11.53 -8.55
C GLY A 173 -9.33 10.27 -9.38
N ALA A 174 -10.19 9.99 -10.37
CA ALA A 174 -10.08 8.85 -11.27
C ALA A 174 -8.86 8.97 -12.21
N PHE A 175 -8.55 10.18 -12.68
CA PHE A 175 -7.33 10.46 -13.44
C PHE A 175 -6.07 10.20 -12.61
N ILE A 176 -6.02 10.75 -11.37
CA ILE A 176 -4.92 10.51 -10.42
C ILE A 176 -4.75 9.02 -10.14
N MET A 177 -5.86 8.29 -10.01
CA MET A 177 -5.88 6.85 -9.82
C MET A 177 -5.33 6.11 -11.05
N GLY A 178 -5.72 6.51 -12.26
CA GLY A 178 -5.15 5.96 -13.50
C GLY A 178 -3.64 6.16 -13.59
N MET A 179 -3.13 7.28 -13.09
CA MET A 179 -1.69 7.56 -12.98
C MET A 179 -0.99 6.89 -11.79
N GLY A 180 -1.71 6.09 -10.99
CA GLY A 180 -1.18 5.58 -9.74
C GLY A 180 -0.15 4.46 -9.93
N ASN A 181 -0.40 3.54 -10.86
CA ASN A 181 0.41 2.35 -11.05
C ASN A 181 0.23 1.78 -12.47
N GLU A 182 1.27 1.22 -13.07
CA GLU A 182 1.23 0.70 -14.44
C GLU A 182 0.44 -0.62 -14.55
N HIS A 183 0.33 -1.42 -13.49
CA HIS A 183 -0.26 -2.76 -13.57
C HIS A 183 -1.70 -2.88 -13.04
N VAL A 184 -2.19 -1.92 -12.24
CA VAL A 184 -3.52 -2.02 -11.60
C VAL A 184 -4.66 -1.44 -12.46
N PRO A 185 -4.56 -0.20 -13.01
CA PRO A 185 -5.60 0.39 -13.83
C PRO A 185 -6.04 -0.48 -15.01
N PRO A 186 -5.17 -1.19 -15.75
CA PRO A 186 -5.60 -2.12 -16.80
C PRO A 186 -6.56 -3.21 -16.28
N VAL A 187 -6.30 -3.77 -15.10
CA VAL A 187 -7.18 -4.77 -14.46
C VAL A 187 -8.53 -4.16 -14.13
N LEU A 188 -8.53 -2.94 -13.56
CA LEU A 188 -9.74 -2.22 -13.17
C LEU A 188 -10.61 -1.83 -14.37
N LEU A 189 -9.99 -1.38 -15.46
CA LEU A 189 -10.64 -1.01 -16.71
C LEU A 189 -11.15 -2.24 -17.46
N LEU A 190 -10.41 -3.34 -17.44
CA LEU A 190 -10.88 -4.61 -18.01
C LEU A 190 -12.10 -5.13 -17.25
N PHE A 191 -12.05 -5.12 -15.91
CA PHE A 191 -13.16 -5.53 -15.07
C PHE A 191 -14.43 -4.71 -15.34
N SER A 192 -14.33 -3.38 -15.32
CA SER A 192 -15.46 -2.49 -15.58
C SER A 192 -15.92 -2.54 -17.04
N GLY A 193 -15.01 -2.70 -17.99
CA GLY A 193 -15.30 -2.86 -19.42
C GLY A 193 -16.12 -4.12 -19.70
N ILE A 194 -15.70 -5.27 -19.17
CA ILE A 194 -16.46 -6.54 -19.28
C ILE A 194 -17.83 -6.41 -18.59
N CYS A 195 -17.88 -5.82 -17.40
CA CYS A 195 -19.14 -5.60 -16.70
C CYS A 195 -20.07 -4.64 -17.44
N GLY A 196 -19.52 -3.58 -18.04
CA GLY A 196 -20.20 -2.59 -18.85
C GLY A 196 -20.77 -3.21 -20.13
N LEU A 197 -19.97 -4.01 -20.85
CA LEU A 197 -20.43 -4.73 -22.03
C LEU A 197 -21.57 -5.70 -21.69
N ARG A 198 -21.42 -6.47 -20.61
CA ARG A 198 -22.49 -7.35 -20.11
C ARG A 198 -23.75 -6.56 -19.74
N TYR A 199 -23.60 -5.39 -19.13
CA TYR A 199 -24.71 -4.52 -18.77
C TYR A 199 -25.43 -4.00 -20.03
N LEU A 200 -24.67 -3.58 -21.04
CA LEU A 200 -25.19 -3.11 -22.33
C LEU A 200 -25.97 -4.22 -23.04
N ILE A 201 -25.38 -5.41 -23.18
CA ILE A 201 -26.02 -6.55 -23.86
C ILE A 201 -27.32 -6.94 -23.14
N LYS A 202 -27.30 -7.01 -21.80
CA LYS A 202 -28.45 -7.47 -21.02
C LYS A 202 -29.59 -6.45 -20.95
N ASN A 203 -29.28 -5.16 -20.82
CA ASN A 203 -30.28 -4.11 -20.61
C ASN A 203 -30.57 -3.29 -21.87
N LYS A 204 -29.85 -3.53 -22.98
CA LYS A 204 -29.90 -2.76 -24.23
C LYS A 204 -29.73 -1.25 -24.01
N LYS A 205 -29.00 -0.86 -22.97
CA LYS A 205 -28.76 0.53 -22.57
C LYS A 205 -27.34 0.68 -22.06
N LEU A 206 -26.72 1.82 -22.37
CA LEU A 206 -25.42 2.18 -21.82
C LEU A 206 -25.46 2.32 -20.29
N PRO A 207 -24.33 2.08 -19.60
CA PRO A 207 -24.18 2.47 -18.21
C PRO A 207 -24.45 3.96 -18.00
N ASP A 208 -24.70 4.34 -16.74
CA ASP A 208 -24.87 5.72 -16.32
C ASP A 208 -23.66 6.57 -16.78
N PHE A 209 -23.93 7.77 -17.28
CA PHE A 209 -22.88 8.65 -17.81
C PHE A 209 -21.75 8.88 -16.80
N ASN A 210 -22.07 8.98 -15.49
CA ASN A 210 -21.05 9.18 -14.45
C ASN A 210 -20.11 7.99 -14.32
N ILE A 211 -20.62 6.77 -14.52
CA ILE A 211 -19.81 5.54 -14.53
C ILE A 211 -18.88 5.57 -15.74
N ILE A 212 -19.39 5.96 -16.91
CA ILE A 212 -18.60 6.08 -18.15
C ILE A 212 -17.51 7.15 -17.97
N ALA A 213 -17.85 8.33 -17.49
CA ALA A 213 -16.93 9.44 -17.28
C ALA A 213 -15.79 9.07 -16.32
N VAL A 214 -16.10 8.42 -15.20
CA VAL A 214 -15.07 7.90 -14.27
C VAL A 214 -14.14 6.92 -14.99
N ASN A 215 -14.67 5.94 -15.73
CA ASN A 215 -13.86 4.96 -16.46
C ASN A 215 -12.96 5.59 -17.52
N LEU A 216 -13.49 6.53 -18.31
CA LEU A 216 -12.71 7.27 -19.30
C LEU A 216 -11.60 8.09 -18.64
N SER A 217 -11.87 8.66 -17.47
CA SER A 217 -10.87 9.42 -16.72
C SER A 217 -9.75 8.54 -16.17
N VAL A 218 -10.06 7.34 -15.66
CA VAL A 218 -9.04 6.33 -15.30
C VAL A 218 -8.22 5.93 -16.52
N ALA A 219 -8.86 5.69 -17.66
CA ALA A 219 -8.17 5.36 -18.90
C ALA A 219 -7.23 6.48 -19.34
N ALA A 220 -7.67 7.74 -19.31
CA ALA A 220 -6.84 8.90 -19.63
C ALA A 220 -5.63 9.01 -18.69
N GLY A 221 -5.83 8.82 -17.38
CA GLY A 221 -4.73 8.81 -16.41
C GLY A 221 -3.75 7.66 -16.64
N TYR A 222 -4.26 6.47 -16.96
CA TYR A 222 -3.42 5.32 -17.31
C TYR A 222 -2.61 5.57 -18.57
N LEU A 223 -3.20 6.13 -19.63
CA LEU A 223 -2.49 6.45 -20.86
C LEU A 223 -1.39 7.51 -20.62
N ALA A 224 -1.67 8.53 -19.80
CA ALA A 224 -0.66 9.50 -19.39
C ALA A 224 0.52 8.80 -18.70
N LEU A 225 0.25 7.90 -17.76
CA LEU A 225 1.32 7.14 -17.08
C LEU A 225 2.06 6.19 -18.03
N PHE A 226 1.34 5.45 -18.86
CA PHE A 226 1.90 4.42 -19.74
C PHE A 226 2.87 5.02 -20.76
N PHE A 227 2.48 6.15 -21.37
CA PHE A 227 3.29 6.88 -22.35
C PHE A 227 4.25 7.90 -21.73
N ALA A 228 4.41 7.92 -20.41
CA ALA A 228 5.33 8.84 -19.76
C ALA A 228 6.79 8.57 -20.19
N PRO A 229 7.59 9.61 -20.53
CA PRO A 229 8.96 9.44 -21.02
C PRO A 229 9.89 8.73 -20.02
N ALA A 230 9.65 8.88 -18.71
CA ALA A 230 10.44 8.21 -17.68
C ALA A 230 10.43 6.68 -17.81
N ASN A 231 9.37 6.09 -18.39
CA ASN A 231 9.33 4.66 -18.63
C ASN A 231 10.39 4.25 -19.66
N ALA A 232 10.58 5.01 -20.74
CA ALA A 232 11.63 4.73 -21.73
C ALA A 232 13.02 4.71 -21.09
N VAL A 233 13.29 5.67 -20.20
CA VAL A 233 14.55 5.77 -19.46
C VAL A 233 14.77 4.53 -18.59
N LYS A 234 13.77 4.12 -17.80
CA LYS A 234 13.84 2.93 -16.95
C LYS A 234 14.16 1.66 -17.72
N TYR A 235 13.47 1.43 -18.84
CA TYR A 235 13.68 0.25 -19.67
C TYR A 235 15.09 0.25 -20.28
N LYS A 236 15.59 1.41 -20.73
CA LYS A 236 16.97 1.55 -21.22
C LYS A 236 18.01 1.21 -20.14
N THR A 237 17.80 1.63 -18.89
CA THR A 237 18.72 1.34 -17.78
C THR A 237 18.87 -0.16 -17.50
N VAL A 238 17.82 -0.96 -17.73
CA VAL A 238 17.87 -2.42 -17.54
C VAL A 238 18.15 -3.19 -18.84
N GLY A 239 18.59 -2.49 -19.90
CA GLY A 239 18.90 -3.10 -21.19
C GLY A 239 17.70 -3.69 -21.93
N LYS A 240 16.48 -3.24 -21.62
CA LYS A 240 15.23 -3.73 -22.22
C LYS A 240 14.57 -2.67 -23.10
N THR A 241 13.76 -3.11 -24.04
CA THR A 241 12.89 -2.24 -24.83
C THR A 241 11.54 -2.08 -24.14
N GLN A 242 10.99 -0.85 -24.13
CA GLN A 242 9.77 -0.47 -23.39
C GLN A 242 8.53 -1.29 -23.74
N TYR A 243 8.53 -1.97 -24.90
CA TYR A 243 7.41 -2.79 -25.39
C TYR A 243 7.86 -4.18 -25.86
N GLY A 244 9.06 -4.61 -25.51
CA GLY A 244 9.56 -5.94 -25.87
C GLY A 244 8.92 -7.03 -25.02
N PHE A 245 8.50 -8.14 -25.64
CA PHE A 245 8.07 -9.33 -24.90
C PHE A 245 9.12 -10.43 -25.02
N ASN A 246 9.59 -10.92 -23.87
CA ASN A 246 10.44 -12.09 -23.77
C ASN A 246 9.77 -13.11 -22.84
N PHE A 247 9.45 -14.28 -23.38
CA PHE A 247 8.72 -15.31 -22.65
C PHE A 247 9.54 -15.90 -21.49
N GLY A 248 10.86 -16.05 -21.65
CA GLY A 248 11.75 -16.55 -20.60
C GLY A 248 11.78 -15.61 -19.39
N ASP A 249 11.93 -14.31 -19.64
CA ASP A 249 11.88 -13.27 -18.60
C ASP A 249 10.54 -13.25 -17.86
N TYR A 250 9.45 -13.42 -18.61
CA TYR A 250 8.09 -13.45 -18.05
C TYR A 250 7.93 -14.63 -17.08
N ILE A 251 8.31 -15.84 -17.48
CA ILE A 251 8.23 -17.04 -16.62
C ILE A 251 9.17 -16.93 -15.41
N GLY A 252 10.38 -16.40 -15.61
CA GLY A 252 11.33 -16.14 -14.53
C GLY A 252 10.74 -15.16 -13.49
N THR A 253 10.10 -14.09 -13.95
CA THR A 253 9.47 -13.09 -13.10
C THR A 253 8.23 -13.64 -12.39
N PHE A 254 7.38 -14.37 -13.09
CA PHE A 254 6.23 -15.08 -12.51
C PHE A 254 6.66 -16.02 -11.38
N THR A 255 7.73 -16.80 -11.59
CA THR A 255 8.28 -17.70 -10.58
C THR A 255 8.81 -16.94 -9.36
N LYS A 256 9.47 -15.79 -9.56
CA LYS A 256 9.91 -14.91 -8.46
C LYS A 256 8.74 -14.35 -7.65
N ILE A 257 7.65 -13.95 -8.32
CA ILE A 257 6.42 -13.47 -7.65
C ILE A 257 5.82 -14.56 -6.78
N LEU A 258 5.74 -15.81 -7.26
CA LEU A 258 5.26 -16.94 -6.45
C LEU A 258 6.15 -17.19 -5.22
N LYS A 259 7.49 -17.09 -5.38
CA LYS A 259 8.42 -17.15 -4.25
C LYS A 259 8.16 -16.03 -3.24
N PHE A 260 7.91 -14.79 -3.68
CA PHE A 260 7.58 -13.70 -2.77
C PHE A 260 6.27 -13.93 -2.02
N TYR A 261 5.25 -14.50 -2.67
CA TYR A 261 4.03 -14.91 -1.98
C TYR A 261 4.33 -15.93 -0.86
N TYR A 262 5.15 -16.94 -1.15
CA TYR A 262 5.57 -17.92 -0.15
C TYR A 262 6.36 -17.31 1.01
N TYR A 263 7.33 -16.42 0.74
CA TYR A 263 8.20 -15.85 1.78
C TYR A 263 7.54 -14.74 2.62
N TYR A 264 6.70 -13.91 2.01
CA TYR A 264 6.16 -12.70 2.65
C TYR A 264 4.67 -12.78 3.00
N ASN A 265 3.91 -13.74 2.45
CA ASN A 265 2.46 -13.82 2.61
C ASN A 265 1.96 -15.26 2.88
N LEU A 266 2.77 -16.09 3.52
CA LEU A 266 2.43 -17.50 3.78
C LEU A 266 1.12 -17.63 4.57
N GLU A 267 0.95 -16.81 5.60
CA GLU A 267 -0.24 -16.76 6.44
C GLU A 267 -1.49 -16.44 5.62
N LEU A 268 -1.37 -15.50 4.67
CA LEU A 268 -2.46 -15.16 3.76
C LEU A 268 -2.79 -16.32 2.81
N ILE A 269 -1.78 -17.06 2.31
CA ILE A 269 -2.00 -18.23 1.45
C ILE A 269 -2.74 -19.32 2.22
N LEU A 270 -2.30 -19.65 3.44
CA LEU A 270 -2.97 -20.62 4.30
C LEU A 270 -4.42 -20.20 4.59
N PHE A 271 -4.62 -18.90 4.90
CA PHE A 271 -5.95 -18.35 5.11
C PHE A 271 -6.82 -18.39 3.84
N LEU A 272 -6.25 -18.17 2.66
CA LEU A 272 -6.94 -18.29 1.38
C LEU A 272 -7.38 -19.73 1.10
N ILE A 273 -6.55 -20.74 1.42
CA ILE A 273 -6.92 -22.15 1.26
C ILE A 273 -8.15 -22.47 2.13
N VAL A 274 -8.11 -22.08 3.41
CA VAL A 274 -9.24 -22.26 4.33
C VAL A 274 -10.48 -21.51 3.82
N ALA A 275 -10.31 -20.27 3.34
CA ALA A 275 -11.40 -19.50 2.74
C ALA A 275 -11.95 -20.14 1.46
N GLY A 276 -11.12 -20.81 0.65
CA GLY A 276 -11.54 -21.55 -0.53
C GLY A 276 -12.44 -22.72 -0.18
N LEU A 277 -12.02 -23.55 0.80
CA LEU A 277 -12.81 -24.68 1.32
C LEU A 277 -14.14 -24.19 1.94
N ALA A 278 -14.07 -23.12 2.72
CA ALA A 278 -15.21 -22.43 3.29
C ALA A 278 -16.19 -21.93 2.21
N CYS A 279 -15.68 -21.30 1.15
CA CYS A 279 -16.48 -20.82 0.03
C CYS A 279 -17.17 -21.99 -0.68
N PHE A 280 -16.46 -23.09 -0.93
CA PHE A 280 -17.03 -24.30 -1.52
C PHE A 280 -18.18 -24.87 -0.66
N TYR A 281 -17.99 -24.96 0.66
CA TYR A 281 -19.05 -25.35 1.59
C TYR A 281 -20.28 -24.42 1.51
N LEU A 282 -20.06 -23.10 1.48
CA LEU A 282 -21.13 -22.11 1.39
C LEU A 282 -21.88 -22.16 0.05
N LEU A 283 -21.18 -22.47 -1.05
CA LEU A 283 -21.78 -22.72 -2.37
C LEU A 283 -22.65 -23.97 -2.35
N LYS A 284 -22.12 -25.10 -1.83
CA LYS A 284 -22.85 -26.37 -1.75
C LYS A 284 -24.11 -26.25 -0.88
N THR A 285 -24.04 -25.50 0.20
CA THR A 285 -25.18 -25.23 1.11
C THR A 285 -26.08 -24.08 0.66
N LYS A 286 -25.83 -23.47 -0.51
CA LYS A 286 -26.60 -22.34 -1.08
C LYS A 286 -26.74 -21.13 -0.12
N LYS A 287 -25.77 -20.93 0.78
CA LYS A 287 -25.74 -19.80 1.74
C LYS A 287 -25.22 -18.49 1.13
N ILE A 288 -24.67 -18.55 -0.09
CA ILE A 288 -24.21 -17.40 -0.88
C ILE A 288 -25.10 -17.26 -2.11
N ASN A 289 -25.57 -16.05 -2.40
CA ASN A 289 -26.39 -15.80 -3.59
C ASN A 289 -25.55 -15.59 -4.86
N ARG A 290 -26.17 -15.69 -6.05
CA ARG A 290 -25.48 -15.56 -7.34
C ARG A 290 -24.68 -14.25 -7.52
N LYS A 291 -25.18 -13.13 -6.97
CA LYS A 291 -24.48 -11.84 -7.04
C LYS A 291 -23.18 -11.88 -6.21
N GLU A 292 -23.23 -12.48 -5.03
CA GLU A 292 -22.08 -12.66 -4.16
C GLU A 292 -21.07 -13.66 -4.74
N VAL A 293 -21.51 -14.74 -5.39
CA VAL A 293 -20.62 -15.64 -6.14
C VAL A 293 -19.90 -14.88 -7.26
N THR A 294 -20.63 -14.03 -7.99
CA THR A 294 -20.04 -13.20 -9.05
C THR A 294 -19.00 -12.24 -8.46
N LEU A 295 -19.31 -11.59 -7.34
CA LEU A 295 -18.38 -10.69 -6.64
C LEU A 295 -17.08 -11.40 -6.25
N LEU A 296 -17.19 -12.57 -5.60
CA LEU A 296 -16.03 -13.36 -5.18
C LEU A 296 -15.18 -13.84 -6.37
N GLY A 297 -15.84 -14.30 -7.43
CA GLY A 297 -15.16 -14.67 -8.67
C GLY A 297 -14.41 -13.50 -9.31
N CYS A 298 -15.01 -12.30 -9.30
CA CYS A 298 -14.34 -11.10 -9.80
C CYS A 298 -13.10 -10.73 -8.99
N TYR A 299 -13.14 -10.79 -7.65
CA TYR A 299 -11.96 -10.50 -6.82
C TYR A 299 -10.82 -11.48 -7.10
N LEU A 300 -11.10 -12.79 -7.18
CA LEU A 300 -10.08 -13.79 -7.51
C LEU A 300 -9.50 -13.57 -8.90
N LEU A 301 -10.36 -13.34 -9.90
CA LEU A 301 -9.92 -13.11 -11.27
C LEU A 301 -9.05 -11.86 -11.39
N MET A 302 -9.43 -10.75 -10.75
CA MET A 302 -8.63 -9.52 -10.73
C MET A 302 -7.27 -9.74 -10.06
N GLY A 303 -7.22 -10.51 -8.97
CA GLY A 303 -5.96 -10.86 -8.31
C GLY A 303 -5.03 -11.69 -9.20
N ILE A 304 -5.57 -12.70 -9.88
CA ILE A 304 -4.81 -13.54 -10.83
C ILE A 304 -4.32 -12.70 -12.01
N LEU A 305 -5.20 -11.90 -12.62
CA LEU A 305 -4.85 -11.03 -13.76
C LEU A 305 -3.76 -10.03 -13.38
N ALA A 306 -3.82 -9.45 -12.18
CA ALA A 306 -2.78 -8.56 -11.70
C ALA A 306 -1.43 -9.26 -11.63
N VAL A 307 -1.36 -10.49 -11.10
CA VAL A 307 -0.11 -11.28 -11.07
C VAL A 307 0.41 -11.52 -12.49
N CYS A 308 -0.44 -11.87 -13.45
CA CYS A 308 -0.06 -12.05 -14.84
C CYS A 308 0.52 -10.75 -15.44
N ILE A 309 -0.12 -9.59 -15.22
CA ILE A 309 0.37 -8.31 -15.73
C ILE A 309 1.69 -7.91 -15.06
N ILE A 310 1.81 -8.06 -13.74
CA ILE A 310 3.05 -7.77 -13.00
C ILE A 310 4.20 -8.63 -13.51
N SER A 311 3.92 -9.83 -14.02
CA SER A 311 4.95 -10.75 -14.53
C SER A 311 5.64 -10.24 -15.80
N TYR A 312 5.06 -9.23 -16.45
CA TYR A 312 5.70 -8.48 -17.54
C TYR A 312 6.61 -7.35 -17.05
N SER A 313 6.57 -6.99 -15.76
CA SER A 313 7.37 -5.89 -15.22
C SER A 313 8.86 -6.21 -15.29
N PRO A 314 9.72 -5.25 -15.70
CA PRO A 314 11.17 -5.44 -15.68
C PRO A 314 11.76 -5.50 -14.27
N LEU A 315 11.02 -5.03 -13.27
CA LEU A 315 11.43 -4.98 -11.87
C LEU A 315 10.49 -5.84 -11.02
N THR A 316 11.02 -6.41 -9.94
CA THR A 316 10.24 -7.23 -9.00
C THR A 316 10.34 -6.66 -7.59
N GLY A 317 9.26 -6.75 -6.83
CA GLY A 317 9.23 -6.31 -5.42
C GLY A 317 7.86 -6.56 -4.79
N THR A 318 7.84 -6.65 -3.46
CA THR A 318 6.62 -6.86 -2.65
C THR A 318 5.51 -5.88 -3.00
N ARG A 319 5.89 -4.62 -3.26
CA ARG A 319 4.99 -3.52 -3.67
C ARG A 319 4.13 -3.80 -4.89
N LEU A 320 4.61 -4.59 -5.85
CA LEU A 320 3.86 -4.88 -7.07
C LEU A 320 2.70 -5.84 -6.77
N MET A 321 2.87 -6.75 -5.80
CA MET A 321 1.86 -7.75 -5.45
C MET A 321 0.72 -7.18 -4.59
N PHE A 322 0.78 -5.91 -4.22
CA PHE A 322 -0.12 -5.36 -3.21
C PHE A 322 -1.59 -5.45 -3.65
N PHE A 323 -1.90 -5.13 -4.91
CA PHE A 323 -3.28 -5.22 -5.40
C PHE A 323 -3.83 -6.65 -5.38
N SER A 324 -3.07 -7.64 -5.85
CA SER A 324 -3.50 -9.04 -5.85
C SER A 324 -3.65 -9.60 -4.43
N THR A 325 -2.76 -9.18 -3.52
CA THR A 325 -2.85 -9.48 -2.09
C THR A 325 -4.14 -8.92 -1.49
N LEU A 326 -4.52 -7.69 -1.84
CA LEU A 326 -5.76 -7.06 -1.35
C LEU A 326 -7.02 -7.75 -1.87
N THR A 327 -7.07 -8.14 -3.15
CA THR A 327 -8.25 -8.82 -3.68
C THR A 327 -8.44 -10.19 -3.05
N VAL A 328 -7.34 -10.91 -2.79
CA VAL A 328 -7.34 -12.18 -2.03
C VAL A 328 -7.80 -11.95 -0.60
N PHE A 329 -7.30 -10.91 0.06
CA PHE A 329 -7.69 -10.57 1.42
C PHE A 329 -9.19 -10.25 1.53
N ILE A 330 -9.73 -9.46 0.59
CA ILE A 330 -11.17 -9.14 0.52
C ILE A 330 -12.00 -10.39 0.29
N PHE A 331 -11.59 -11.27 -0.64
CA PHE A 331 -12.24 -12.56 -0.87
C PHE A 331 -12.31 -13.36 0.44
N SER A 332 -11.18 -13.54 1.11
CA SER A 332 -11.08 -14.38 2.30
C SER A 332 -11.91 -13.83 3.46
N LEU A 333 -11.87 -12.52 3.72
CA LEU A 333 -12.67 -11.91 4.78
C LEU A 333 -14.17 -11.87 4.47
N PHE A 334 -14.55 -11.71 3.19
CA PHE A 334 -15.96 -11.80 2.81
C PHE A 334 -16.51 -13.20 3.10
N VAL A 335 -15.76 -14.24 2.75
CA VAL A 335 -16.13 -15.63 3.04
C VAL A 335 -16.17 -15.90 4.55
N ALA A 336 -15.13 -15.48 5.29
CA ALA A 336 -15.07 -15.64 6.74
C ALA A 336 -16.28 -15.00 7.43
N ARG A 337 -16.67 -13.78 7.02
CA ARG A 337 -17.88 -13.10 7.49
C ARG A 337 -19.15 -13.93 7.24
N LYS A 338 -19.26 -14.59 6.09
CA LYS A 338 -20.44 -15.39 5.72
C LYS A 338 -20.53 -16.70 6.50
N ILE A 339 -19.40 -17.30 6.86
CA ILE A 339 -19.35 -18.41 7.80
C ILE A 339 -19.70 -17.95 9.21
N TYR A 340 -19.15 -16.83 9.65
CA TYR A 340 -19.30 -16.37 11.02
C TYR A 340 -20.76 -16.18 11.46
N ILE A 341 -21.64 -15.69 10.57
CA ILE A 341 -23.07 -15.47 10.87
C ILE A 341 -23.78 -16.77 11.34
N PRO A 342 -23.70 -17.90 10.60
CA PRO A 342 -24.25 -19.19 11.02
C PRO A 342 -23.70 -19.79 12.31
N PHE A 343 -22.41 -19.59 12.62
CA PHE A 343 -21.75 -20.37 13.68
C PHE A 343 -21.82 -19.74 15.07
N GLN A 344 -22.36 -18.51 15.21
CA GLN A 344 -22.55 -17.77 16.48
C GLN A 344 -21.34 -17.81 17.47
N TYR A 345 -20.15 -18.15 16.98
CA TYR A 345 -19.01 -18.49 17.82
C TYR A 345 -18.52 -17.26 18.57
N LYS A 346 -18.31 -17.40 19.89
CA LYS A 346 -17.99 -16.37 20.90
C LYS A 346 -17.37 -15.10 20.31
N THR A 347 -18.23 -14.19 19.87
CA THR A 347 -17.86 -12.94 19.20
C THR A 347 -16.92 -12.10 20.06
N GLU A 348 -17.07 -12.21 21.38
CA GLU A 348 -16.26 -11.55 22.39
C GLU A 348 -14.82 -12.08 22.44
N ILE A 349 -14.56 -13.37 22.22
CA ILE A 349 -13.16 -13.89 22.18
C ILE A 349 -12.41 -13.24 21.02
N PHE A 350 -13.03 -13.16 19.85
CA PHE A 350 -12.38 -12.58 18.67
C PHE A 350 -12.14 -11.07 18.84
N LYS A 351 -13.07 -10.36 19.47
CA LYS A 351 -12.90 -8.95 19.87
C LYS A 351 -11.73 -8.79 20.84
N ILE A 352 -11.62 -9.64 21.86
CA ILE A 352 -10.53 -9.62 22.85
C ILE A 352 -9.19 -9.89 22.17
N ILE A 353 -9.07 -10.97 21.39
CA ILE A 353 -7.82 -11.32 20.68
C ILE A 353 -7.41 -10.19 19.74
N SER A 354 -8.34 -9.66 18.95
CA SER A 354 -8.04 -8.55 18.03
C SER A 354 -7.58 -7.30 18.77
N SER A 355 -8.20 -6.99 19.92
CA SER A 355 -7.82 -5.84 20.75
C SER A 355 -6.43 -6.00 21.33
N LEU A 356 -6.14 -7.16 21.93
CA LEU A 356 -4.83 -7.46 22.50
C LEU A 356 -3.75 -7.42 21.42
N TRP A 357 -4.00 -8.04 20.27
CA TRP A 357 -3.09 -8.01 19.13
C TRP A 357 -2.77 -6.58 18.69
N LEU A 358 -3.79 -5.74 18.49
CA LEU A 358 -3.59 -4.35 18.08
C LEU A 358 -2.82 -3.53 19.12
N VAL A 359 -3.15 -3.70 20.40
CA VAL A 359 -2.46 -3.00 21.49
C VAL A 359 -0.99 -3.39 21.52
N VAL A 360 -0.70 -4.69 21.51
CA VAL A 360 0.67 -5.23 21.49
C VAL A 360 1.40 -4.72 20.24
N PHE A 361 0.82 -4.88 19.06
CA PHE A 361 1.43 -4.46 17.81
C PHE A 361 1.83 -2.98 17.80
N PHE A 362 0.92 -2.08 18.18
CA PHE A 362 1.22 -0.64 18.13
C PHE A 362 2.18 -0.20 19.24
N VAL A 363 2.14 -0.79 20.44
CA VAL A 363 3.14 -0.53 21.48
C VAL A 363 4.53 -0.93 21.00
N PHE A 364 4.69 -2.15 20.49
CA PHE A 364 5.98 -2.62 19.96
C PHE A 364 6.43 -1.81 18.74
N SER A 365 5.52 -1.53 17.80
CA SER A 365 5.80 -0.72 16.61
C SER A 365 6.33 0.66 17.00
N THR A 366 5.71 1.32 17.97
CA THR A 366 6.12 2.64 18.43
C THR A 366 7.51 2.59 19.07
N VAL A 367 7.75 1.65 19.99
CA VAL A 367 9.04 1.50 20.68
C VAL A 367 10.16 1.18 19.68
N ILE A 368 9.92 0.26 18.74
CA ILE A 368 10.91 -0.12 17.72
C ILE A 368 11.24 1.07 16.82
N CYS A 369 10.24 1.80 16.31
CA CYS A 369 10.47 2.98 15.47
C CYS A 369 11.26 4.05 16.25
N GLN A 370 10.87 4.36 17.48
CA GLN A 370 11.56 5.34 18.33
C GLN A 370 13.05 5.04 18.48
N LYS A 371 13.39 3.79 18.78
CA LYS A 371 14.80 3.41 18.94
C LYS A 371 15.57 3.49 17.62
N SER A 372 14.98 3.07 16.51
CA SER A 372 15.63 3.20 15.19
C SER A 372 15.82 4.65 14.75
N ASP A 373 14.89 5.57 15.08
CA ASP A 373 15.09 7.02 14.88
C ASP A 373 16.22 7.58 15.75
N LEU A 374 16.41 7.06 16.97
CA LEU A 374 17.56 7.41 17.80
C LEU A 374 18.88 6.96 17.17
N ILE A 375 18.95 5.72 16.66
CA ILE A 375 20.14 5.20 15.94
C ILE A 375 20.47 6.11 14.75
N PHE A 376 19.47 6.49 13.94
CA PHE A 376 19.67 7.38 12.82
C PHE A 376 20.15 8.78 13.24
N LYS A 377 19.62 9.32 14.35
CA LYS A 377 20.07 10.60 14.90
C LYS A 377 21.50 10.56 15.43
N HIS A 378 21.90 9.46 16.07
CA HIS A 378 23.27 9.26 16.52
C HIS A 378 24.24 9.22 15.33
N LEU A 379 23.91 8.46 14.28
CA LEU A 379 24.65 8.47 13.03
C LEU A 379 24.81 9.90 12.47
N CYS A 380 23.71 10.67 12.39
CA CYS A 380 23.75 12.04 11.88
C CYS A 380 24.62 12.96 12.74
N ALA A 381 24.65 12.76 14.07
CA ALA A 381 25.49 13.53 14.97
C ALA A 381 26.97 13.18 14.77
N GLU A 382 27.29 11.89 14.63
CA GLU A 382 28.65 11.38 14.41
C GLU A 382 29.29 11.90 13.12
N ILE A 383 28.68 11.60 11.96
CA ILE A 383 28.23 12.66 11.05
C ILE A 383 28.94 14.01 11.11
N GLN A 384 28.21 14.92 11.75
CA GLN A 384 28.54 16.32 11.92
C GLN A 384 29.78 16.55 12.78
N GLU A 385 30.05 15.68 13.74
CA GLU A 385 31.23 15.78 14.60
C GLU A 385 32.51 15.45 13.84
N LYS A 386 32.58 14.28 13.21
CA LYS A 386 33.74 13.83 12.43
C LYS A 386 34.01 14.71 11.23
N LYS A 387 32.95 15.25 10.60
CA LYS A 387 33.06 16.24 9.53
C LYS A 387 33.87 17.49 9.92
N LYS A 388 33.85 17.90 11.20
CA LYS A 388 34.63 19.06 11.66
C LYS A 388 36.13 18.82 11.58
N ILE A 389 36.55 17.55 11.62
CA ILE A 389 37.95 17.12 11.58
C ILE A 389 38.37 16.84 10.13
N SER A 390 37.57 16.08 9.38
CA SER A 390 37.86 15.67 8.01
C SER A 390 36.61 15.63 7.13
N LYS A 391 36.75 15.92 5.83
CA LYS A 391 35.69 15.70 4.83
C LYS A 391 35.56 14.24 4.39
N ASP A 392 36.58 13.42 4.69
CA ASP A 392 36.55 11.97 4.53
C ASP A 392 36.15 11.37 5.89
N VAL A 393 34.87 10.97 6.02
CA VAL A 393 34.28 10.54 7.30
C VAL A 393 34.24 9.03 7.38
N ILE A 394 34.88 8.45 8.40
CA ILE A 394 34.82 7.02 8.71
C ILE A 394 33.99 6.86 9.99
N LEU A 395 32.89 6.12 9.90
CA LEU A 395 31.98 5.84 11.01
C LEU A 395 32.53 4.75 11.92
N ASP A 396 32.29 4.89 13.21
CA ASP A 396 32.70 3.93 14.25
C ASP A 396 31.97 2.60 14.08
N GLU A 397 30.71 2.68 13.66
CA GLU A 397 29.84 1.53 13.51
C GLU A 397 29.02 1.62 12.22
N ARG A 398 28.66 0.44 11.70
CA ARG A 398 27.70 0.31 10.62
C ARG A 398 26.31 0.74 11.09
N LEU A 399 25.58 1.46 10.24
CA LEU A 399 24.17 1.76 10.48
C LEU A 399 23.38 0.44 10.57
N ASP A 400 22.89 0.10 11.76
CA ASP A 400 22.10 -1.11 11.96
C ASP A 400 20.88 -0.80 12.83
N TYR A 401 19.71 -0.70 12.19
CA TYR A 401 18.44 -0.51 12.88
C TYR A 401 17.99 -1.71 13.70
N SER A 402 18.73 -2.83 13.67
CA SER A 402 18.49 -4.03 14.46
C SER A 402 19.25 -4.09 15.78
N LYS A 403 20.21 -3.18 16.02
CA LYS A 403 21.20 -3.24 17.11
C LYS A 403 20.62 -3.36 18.52
N ASP A 404 19.37 -2.97 18.74
CA ASP A 404 18.67 -3.19 20.02
C ASP A 404 18.25 -4.66 20.24
N ASN A 405 18.47 -5.22 21.43
CA ASN A 405 18.11 -6.58 21.82
C ASN A 405 16.58 -6.83 21.93
N TYR A 406 15.87 -7.00 20.80
CA TYR A 406 14.51 -7.59 20.79
C TYR A 406 14.51 -8.91 20.00
N PRO A 407 15.00 -10.02 20.59
CA PRO A 407 15.20 -11.29 19.89
C PRO A 407 13.90 -12.01 19.45
N GLY A 408 12.71 -11.51 19.81
CA GLY A 408 11.43 -12.19 19.55
C GLY A 408 10.48 -11.56 18.53
N PHE A 409 10.73 -10.34 18.05
CA PHE A 409 9.83 -9.67 17.09
C PHE A 409 10.53 -9.46 15.75
N SER A 410 10.03 -10.10 14.68
CA SER A 410 10.55 -9.93 13.33
C SER A 410 10.34 -8.48 12.87
N ARG A 411 11.40 -7.66 12.94
CA ARG A 411 11.37 -6.24 12.54
C ARG A 411 11.05 -6.05 11.06
N ARG A 412 11.21 -7.10 10.25
CA ARG A 412 10.84 -7.11 8.83
C ARG A 412 9.38 -6.73 8.57
N ILE A 413 8.50 -6.92 9.56
CA ILE A 413 7.09 -6.45 9.50
C ILE A 413 7.02 -4.91 9.43
N LEU A 414 7.99 -4.22 10.01
CA LEU A 414 8.04 -2.76 10.11
C LEU A 414 8.99 -2.15 9.08
N PHE A 415 10.25 -2.61 9.03
CA PHE A 415 11.27 -2.10 8.10
C PHE A 415 12.50 -3.02 8.07
N GLU A 416 13.41 -2.77 7.12
CA GLU A 416 14.66 -3.51 6.97
C GLU A 416 15.79 -3.03 7.91
N TYR A 417 16.88 -3.77 7.98
CA TYR A 417 17.95 -3.53 8.95
C TYR A 417 18.80 -2.28 8.65
N GLY A 418 18.84 -1.81 7.40
CA GLY A 418 19.58 -0.60 6.99
C GLY A 418 21.10 -0.75 6.93
N THR A 419 21.60 -1.95 7.17
CA THR A 419 23.02 -2.28 7.15
C THR A 419 23.65 -2.03 5.79
N GLU A 420 22.91 -2.23 4.70
CA GLU A 420 23.41 -2.05 3.33
C GLU A 420 23.48 -0.59 2.86
N TYR A 421 23.14 0.40 3.69
CA TYR A 421 23.07 1.80 3.24
C TYR A 421 24.41 2.55 3.23
N ILE A 422 25.41 2.04 3.95
CA ILE A 422 26.76 2.61 4.00
C ILE A 422 27.73 1.45 3.88
N ASP A 423 28.61 1.50 2.88
CA ASP A 423 29.60 0.48 2.59
C ASP A 423 30.90 0.74 3.37
N ARG A 424 31.74 -0.29 3.46
CA ARG A 424 33.12 -0.16 3.91
C ARG A 424 33.99 0.48 2.84
N ASN A 425 33.69 0.22 1.57
CA ASN A 425 34.46 0.75 0.46
C ASN A 425 33.93 2.15 0.04
N PRO A 426 34.65 3.25 0.33
CA PRO A 426 34.21 4.61 -0.01
C PRO A 426 34.11 4.88 -1.51
N ASP A 427 34.67 4.00 -2.36
CA ASP A 427 34.61 4.13 -3.82
C ASP A 427 33.30 3.54 -4.39
N GLU A 428 32.63 2.64 -3.68
CA GLU A 428 31.38 1.99 -4.07
C GLU A 428 30.13 2.80 -3.67
N ASN A 429 30.15 4.10 -3.95
CA ASN A 429 29.12 5.04 -3.52
C ASN A 429 27.69 4.65 -3.95
N LEU A 430 26.93 4.04 -3.04
CA LEU A 430 25.52 3.73 -3.18
C LEU A 430 24.67 5.01 -3.23
N SER A 431 23.39 4.88 -3.60
CA SER A 431 22.48 6.04 -3.70
C SER A 431 22.32 6.78 -2.38
N GLU A 432 22.23 6.04 -1.28
CA GLU A 432 22.06 6.51 0.09
C GLU A 432 23.28 7.31 0.53
N GLU A 433 24.48 6.78 0.29
CA GLU A 433 25.76 7.44 0.58
C GLU A 433 25.92 8.73 -0.23
N LYS A 434 25.62 8.71 -1.53
CA LYS A 434 25.65 9.92 -2.38
C LYS A 434 24.75 11.02 -1.81
N ASN A 435 23.58 10.65 -1.30
CA ASN A 435 22.66 11.60 -0.66
C ASN A 435 23.21 12.13 0.66
N LEU A 436 23.82 11.27 1.50
CA LEU A 436 24.51 11.69 2.73
C LEU A 436 25.70 12.61 2.46
N ILE A 437 26.56 12.26 1.50
CA ILE A 437 27.70 13.04 1.05
C ILE A 437 27.24 14.42 0.60
N LYS A 438 26.19 14.48 -0.24
CA LYS A 438 25.63 15.75 -0.71
C LYS A 438 25.04 16.57 0.44
N PHE A 439 24.22 15.96 1.30
CA PHE A 439 23.53 16.62 2.40
C PHE A 439 24.52 17.19 3.43
N PHE A 440 25.50 16.38 3.85
CA PHE A 440 26.53 16.79 4.80
C PHE A 440 27.72 17.50 4.13
N LYS A 441 27.78 17.64 2.81
CA LYS A 441 28.91 18.23 2.07
C LYS A 441 30.26 17.55 2.38
N LEU A 442 30.27 16.22 2.30
CA LEU A 442 31.44 15.37 2.50
C LEU A 442 32.20 15.14 1.19
N LYS A 443 33.38 14.54 1.27
CA LYS A 443 34.11 13.98 0.13
C LYS A 443 33.84 12.48 0.01
N THR A 444 33.94 11.75 1.12
CA THR A 444 33.63 10.32 1.23
C THR A 444 32.96 10.02 2.57
N ILE A 445 32.22 8.91 2.63
CA ILE A 445 31.71 8.32 3.87
C ILE A 445 31.91 6.81 3.80
N SER A 446 32.34 6.20 4.90
CA SER A 446 32.42 4.74 5.04
C SER A 446 32.30 4.35 6.52
N HIS A 447 32.36 3.05 6.83
CA HIS A 447 32.47 2.55 8.20
C HIS A 447 33.63 1.55 8.36
N HIS A 448 34.06 1.32 9.60
CA HIS A 448 35.11 0.34 9.93
C HIS A 448 34.77 -1.13 9.59
#